data_AF-A0A2C5X4C5-F1
#
_entry.id   AF-A0A2C5X4C5-F1
#
_cell.length_a   1.000
_cell.length_b   1.000
_cell.length_c   1.000
_cell.angle_alpha   90.00
_cell.angle_beta   90.00
_cell.angle_gamma   90.00
#
_symmetry.space_group_name_H-M   'P 1'
#
loop_
_entity.id
_entity.type
_entity.pdbx_description
1 polymer ?
#
loop_
_entity_poly.entity_id
_entity_poly.type
_entity_poly.pdbx_seq_one_letter_code
_entity_poly.pdbx_strand_id
1 'polypeptide(L)'
;MHSAAKGLRVPSFKGTGPSPYHRRLLSSSQLQNPSSVESVLPDHPAPAPTPTHQPTTSAPVPPASPSVADSGPIAALPKLPFRFETGIGLFAKRQPRPFPPPFLSPPSGSFSDPLSTHRKPKVDGQFIRGLTNGDDAVYASDYFICANDGVGVWSKRPRGHAGLWSRLILHYWVAAMEKDTLCHANSLSATPGPDPSYQPDCVQYLQEAYERTLTITAGPNECNGTTTASGAQLHFRLAPDSGNTPSTQPIPVVHVTNLGDCEVLIVRPSTHEVLFKSVEEWHWFGCPRQLGTNSPDTPVQNAKYNVVDIQVGDIVLAMSDGVIDNLWEHEIVDVVTHSLERWEANEAGEQQACTRMAYTAEALLAAAKVVATDPFAESPFMERAIEMGLASEGGKLDDISVVAARCIANE
;
A
#
# COMPACT_ATOMS: atom_id res chain seq x y z
N MET A 1 -21.96 48.91 -3.88
CA MET A 1 -21.22 48.45 -5.07
C MET A 1 -21.31 46.94 -5.12
N HIS A 2 -22.20 46.42 -5.96
CA HIS A 2 -22.29 45.00 -6.28
C HIS A 2 -21.16 44.64 -7.26
N SER A 3 -20.44 43.54 -7.01
CA SER A 3 -19.79 42.79 -8.08
C SER A 3 -19.86 41.30 -7.76
N ALA A 4 -20.34 40.56 -8.75
CA ALA A 4 -20.77 39.18 -8.69
C ALA A 4 -19.58 38.22 -8.76
N ALA A 5 -19.50 37.28 -7.81
CA ALA A 5 -18.77 36.04 -7.99
C ALA A 5 -19.70 35.05 -8.70
N LYS A 6 -19.49 34.87 -10.02
CA LYS A 6 -20.15 33.83 -10.81
C LYS A 6 -19.75 32.46 -10.27
N GLY A 7 -20.72 31.67 -9.87
CA GLY A 7 -20.53 30.26 -9.54
C GLY A 7 -20.07 29.48 -10.77
N LEU A 8 -18.87 28.89 -10.68
CA LEU A 8 -18.47 27.81 -11.56
C LEU A 8 -19.29 26.57 -11.17
N ARG A 9 -20.16 26.11 -12.08
CA ARG A 9 -20.81 24.81 -11.95
C ARG A 9 -19.75 23.72 -12.15
N VAL A 10 -19.51 22.94 -11.12
CA VAL A 10 -18.78 21.67 -11.20
C VAL A 10 -19.65 20.69 -12.02
N PRO A 11 -19.14 20.08 -13.10
CA PRO A 11 -19.88 19.03 -13.80
C PRO A 11 -20.04 17.82 -12.87
N SER A 12 -21.26 17.33 -12.74
CA SER A 12 -21.54 16.01 -12.16
C SER A 12 -21.00 14.95 -13.13
N PHE A 13 -19.97 14.22 -12.69
CA PHE A 13 -19.43 13.07 -13.42
C PHE A 13 -20.46 11.94 -13.40
N LYS A 14 -20.87 11.50 -14.60
CA LYS A 14 -21.63 10.26 -14.81
C LYS A 14 -20.64 9.18 -15.24
N GLY A 15 -20.64 8.07 -14.49
CA GLY A 15 -20.37 6.69 -14.91
C GLY A 15 -19.28 6.42 -15.95
N THR A 16 -18.24 5.73 -15.51
CA THR A 16 -17.19 5.06 -16.27
C THR A 16 -17.74 4.15 -17.37
N GLY A 17 -17.43 4.46 -18.62
CA GLY A 17 -17.43 3.47 -19.71
C GLY A 17 -16.09 2.72 -19.73
N PRO A 18 -15.98 1.55 -20.38
CA PRO A 18 -14.70 0.86 -20.54
C PRO A 18 -13.72 1.75 -21.32
N SER A 19 -12.47 1.82 -20.86
CA SER A 19 -11.40 2.57 -21.54
C SER A 19 -11.22 2.04 -22.96
N PRO A 20 -11.07 2.90 -23.98
CA PRO A 20 -10.81 2.48 -25.35
C PRO A 20 -9.40 1.88 -25.54
N TYR A 21 -8.52 1.99 -24.54
CA TYR A 21 -7.17 1.48 -24.58
C TYR A 21 -7.14 0.00 -24.15
N HIS A 22 -6.89 -0.87 -25.12
CA HIS A 22 -6.53 -2.28 -24.88
C HIS A 22 -5.04 -2.46 -25.19
N ARG A 23 -4.21 -2.22 -24.19
CA ARG A 23 -2.80 -2.59 -24.29
C ARG A 23 -2.69 -4.10 -24.17
N ARG A 24 -2.12 -4.75 -25.19
CA ARG A 24 -1.71 -6.15 -25.04
C ARG A 24 -0.61 -6.19 -23.99
N LEU A 25 -0.82 -7.00 -22.96
CA LEU A 25 0.18 -7.32 -21.95
C LEU A 25 1.52 -7.65 -22.62
N LEU A 26 2.60 -7.19 -21.99
CA LEU A 26 3.97 -7.51 -22.39
C LEU A 26 4.08 -9.02 -22.59
N SER A 27 4.61 -9.44 -23.75
CA SER A 27 4.80 -10.86 -24.04
C SER A 27 5.60 -11.54 -22.92
N SER A 28 5.30 -12.79 -22.64
CA SER A 28 5.82 -13.59 -21.52
C SER A 28 7.35 -13.59 -21.40
N SER A 29 8.09 -13.28 -22.46
CA SER A 29 9.55 -13.15 -22.48
C SER A 29 10.10 -11.87 -21.84
N GLN A 30 9.31 -10.81 -21.71
CA GLN A 30 9.76 -9.54 -21.10
C GLN A 30 9.58 -9.50 -19.57
N LEU A 31 8.75 -10.40 -19.01
CA LEU A 31 8.59 -10.60 -17.56
C LEU A 31 9.59 -11.61 -16.98
N GLN A 32 10.52 -12.14 -17.81
CA GLN A 32 11.37 -13.27 -17.46
C GLN A 32 12.75 -12.93 -16.87
N ASN A 33 13.17 -11.66 -16.78
CA ASN A 33 14.49 -11.33 -16.22
C ASN A 33 14.60 -9.87 -15.73
N PRO A 34 14.63 -9.59 -14.42
CA PRO A 34 14.80 -8.23 -13.90
C PRO A 34 16.25 -7.69 -13.95
N SER A 35 17.13 -8.26 -14.78
CA SER A 35 18.57 -7.92 -14.78
C SER A 35 19.24 -7.78 -16.15
N SER A 36 18.48 -7.62 -17.25
CA SER A 36 19.09 -7.37 -18.56
C SER A 36 18.30 -6.36 -19.39
N VAL A 37 18.56 -5.07 -19.14
CA VAL A 37 18.37 -4.02 -20.14
C VAL A 37 19.75 -3.40 -20.38
N GLU A 38 20.51 -4.00 -21.29
CA GLU A 38 21.71 -3.34 -21.82
C GLU A 38 21.27 -2.23 -22.77
N SER A 39 21.68 -1.00 -22.44
CA SER A 39 21.52 0.17 -23.29
C SER A 39 22.39 0.01 -24.55
N VAL A 40 21.76 -0.05 -25.71
CA VAL A 40 22.44 0.09 -27.00
C VAL A 40 22.82 1.56 -27.19
N LEU A 41 24.11 1.88 -27.01
CA LEU A 41 24.70 3.16 -27.42
C LEU A 41 25.61 2.94 -28.64
N PRO A 42 25.67 3.89 -29.59
CA PRO A 42 26.42 3.72 -30.83
C PRO A 42 27.94 3.87 -30.67
N ASP A 43 28.67 3.14 -31.52
CA ASP A 43 30.12 2.96 -31.59
C ASP A 43 30.94 4.26 -31.64
N HIS A 44 31.94 4.36 -30.75
CA HIS A 44 33.13 5.19 -30.95
C HIS A 44 34.41 4.45 -30.48
N PRO A 45 35.56 4.66 -31.15
CA PRO A 45 36.71 3.75 -31.09
C PRO A 45 37.56 3.88 -29.82
N ALA A 46 38.08 2.73 -29.37
CA ALA A 46 38.82 2.53 -28.12
C ALA A 46 40.25 3.12 -28.10
N PRO A 47 40.76 3.51 -26.91
CA PRO A 47 42.20 3.57 -26.63
C PRO A 47 42.71 2.37 -25.81
N ALA A 48 44.02 2.16 -25.89
CA ALA A 48 44.83 0.98 -25.53
C ALA A 48 44.88 0.54 -24.04
N PRO A 49 45.39 -0.68 -23.72
CA PRO A 49 45.15 -1.34 -22.43
C PRO A 49 46.24 -1.04 -21.38
N THR A 50 45.83 -1.01 -20.10
CA THR A 50 46.71 -0.96 -18.91
C THR A 50 46.23 -2.02 -17.89
N PRO A 51 47.13 -2.59 -17.06
CA PRO A 51 47.01 -3.97 -16.59
C PRO A 51 46.01 -4.21 -15.46
N THR A 52 45.43 -5.41 -15.54
CA THR A 52 44.55 -6.11 -14.61
C THR A 52 45.08 -6.21 -13.18
N HIS A 53 44.30 -5.71 -12.22
CA HIS A 53 44.26 -6.19 -10.84
C HIS A 53 42.87 -6.75 -10.58
N GLN A 54 42.77 -8.06 -10.33
CA GLN A 54 41.56 -8.70 -9.81
C GLN A 54 41.43 -8.39 -8.31
N PRO A 55 40.23 -8.01 -7.84
CA PRO A 55 39.77 -8.37 -6.52
C PRO A 55 38.59 -9.33 -6.62
N THR A 56 38.79 -10.53 -6.11
CA THR A 56 37.73 -11.46 -5.71
C THR A 56 36.85 -10.80 -4.64
N THR A 57 35.56 -10.59 -4.92
CA THR A 57 34.56 -10.31 -3.89
C THR A 57 33.28 -11.07 -4.19
N SER A 58 33.09 -12.15 -3.45
CA SER A 58 31.80 -12.81 -3.26
C SER A 58 30.75 -11.78 -2.81
N ALA A 59 29.71 -11.59 -3.62
CA ALA A 59 28.55 -10.80 -3.23
C ALA A 59 27.81 -11.50 -2.07
N PRO A 60 27.41 -10.79 -1.01
CA PRO A 60 26.64 -11.38 0.07
C PRO A 60 25.19 -11.60 -0.37
N VAL A 61 24.73 -12.84 -0.22
CA VAL A 61 23.34 -13.28 -0.32
C VAL A 61 22.47 -12.47 0.66
N PRO A 62 21.29 -11.95 0.26
CA PRO A 62 20.41 -11.25 1.19
C PRO A 62 19.87 -12.24 2.24
N PRO A 63 19.90 -11.88 3.54
CA PRO A 63 19.35 -12.76 4.57
C PRO A 63 17.82 -12.79 4.49
N ALA A 64 17.26 -13.94 4.86
CA ALA A 64 15.84 -14.23 4.93
C ALA A 64 15.03 -13.14 5.69
N SER A 65 13.77 -12.97 5.25
CA SER A 65 12.76 -12.10 5.81
C SER A 65 12.74 -12.13 7.35
N PRO A 66 12.91 -11.00 8.05
CA PRO A 66 12.80 -11.01 9.50
C PRO A 66 11.31 -11.06 9.87
N SER A 67 10.91 -12.10 10.60
CA SER A 67 9.66 -12.04 11.36
C SER A 67 9.77 -10.85 12.34
N VAL A 68 8.79 -9.97 12.31
CA VAL A 68 8.74 -8.82 13.22
C VAL A 68 8.19 -9.31 14.54
N ALA A 69 9.05 -9.88 15.36
CA ALA A 69 8.80 -10.10 16.79
C ALA A 69 9.93 -9.43 17.57
N ASP A 70 9.61 -8.35 18.30
CA ASP A 70 9.85 -8.27 19.76
C ASP A 70 9.62 -6.84 20.29
N SER A 71 8.62 -6.71 21.17
CA SER A 71 8.53 -5.63 22.17
C SER A 71 7.49 -6.00 23.24
N GLY A 72 7.88 -6.71 24.31
CA GLY A 72 7.04 -7.01 25.49
C GLY A 72 5.78 -7.85 25.18
N PRO A 73 5.02 -8.33 26.18
CA PRO A 73 3.79 -9.05 25.91
C PRO A 73 2.71 -8.06 25.45
N ILE A 74 2.76 -7.66 24.18
CA ILE A 74 1.57 -7.17 23.49
C ILE A 74 0.61 -8.35 23.50
N ALA A 75 -0.58 -8.16 24.08
CA ALA A 75 -1.61 -9.18 24.06
C ALA A 75 -1.83 -9.60 22.60
N ALA A 76 -1.64 -10.89 22.31
CA ALA A 76 -1.83 -11.41 20.96
C ALA A 76 -3.28 -11.16 20.54
N LEU A 77 -3.48 -10.70 19.30
CA LEU A 77 -4.82 -10.56 18.75
C LEU A 77 -5.56 -11.90 18.79
N PRO A 78 -6.88 -11.90 19.00
CA PRO A 78 -7.67 -13.12 18.90
C PRO A 78 -7.51 -13.75 17.52
N LYS A 79 -7.46 -15.08 17.48
CA LYS A 79 -7.44 -15.83 16.23
C LYS A 79 -8.87 -15.84 15.65
N LEU A 80 -9.07 -15.10 14.56
CA LEU A 80 -10.37 -15.06 13.86
C LEU A 80 -10.53 -16.28 12.94
N PRO A 81 -11.72 -16.58 12.38
CA PRO A 81 -11.90 -17.73 11.47
C PRO A 81 -11.15 -17.64 10.14
N PHE A 82 -10.75 -16.43 9.72
CA PHE A 82 -10.02 -16.18 8.48
C PHE A 82 -8.82 -15.27 8.76
N ARG A 83 -7.76 -15.41 7.98
CA ARG A 83 -6.59 -14.50 7.96
C ARG A 83 -6.17 -14.20 6.54
N PHE A 84 -5.33 -13.18 6.37
CA PHE A 84 -4.62 -12.92 5.14
C PHE A 84 -3.28 -13.68 5.09
N GLU A 85 -3.04 -14.38 4.00
CA GLU A 85 -1.69 -14.67 3.51
C GLU A 85 -1.23 -13.42 2.74
N THR A 86 -0.07 -12.82 3.06
CA THR A 86 0.31 -11.50 2.52
C THR A 86 1.66 -11.47 1.81
N GLY A 87 1.84 -10.46 0.97
CA GLY A 87 3.09 -10.13 0.29
C GLY A 87 3.14 -8.65 -0.09
N ILE A 88 4.36 -8.14 -0.24
CA ILE A 88 4.63 -6.72 -0.46
C ILE A 88 5.64 -6.58 -1.60
N GLY A 89 5.35 -5.69 -2.55
CA GLY A 89 6.26 -5.27 -3.63
C GLY A 89 6.48 -3.76 -3.56
N LEU A 90 7.74 -3.31 -3.53
CA LEU A 90 8.10 -1.91 -3.30
C LEU A 90 9.18 -1.43 -4.26
N PHE A 91 8.94 -0.28 -4.88
CA PHE A 91 9.94 0.48 -5.62
C PHE A 91 9.83 1.95 -5.21
N ALA A 92 10.94 2.54 -4.78
CA ALA A 92 11.00 3.96 -4.49
C ALA A 92 11.67 4.69 -5.65
N LYS A 93 11.03 5.73 -6.19
CA LYS A 93 11.62 6.61 -7.22
C LYS A 93 12.84 7.36 -6.72
N ARG A 94 12.96 7.50 -5.39
CA ARG A 94 14.08 8.16 -4.70
C ARG A 94 14.27 7.60 -3.30
N GLN A 95 15.45 7.83 -2.73
CA GLN A 95 15.72 7.45 -1.35
C GLN A 95 14.78 8.21 -0.38
N PRO A 96 14.15 7.52 0.59
CA PRO A 96 13.31 8.16 1.61
C PRO A 96 14.08 9.22 2.38
N ARG A 97 13.42 10.35 2.68
CA ARG A 97 13.97 11.32 3.62
C ARG A 97 14.07 10.67 5.01
N PRO A 98 15.24 10.68 5.68
CA PRO A 98 15.37 10.14 7.01
C PRO A 98 14.38 10.79 7.99
N PHE A 99 13.82 9.99 8.89
CA PHE A 99 12.95 10.53 9.93
C PHE A 99 13.79 11.41 10.89
N PRO A 100 13.27 12.58 11.29
CA PRO A 100 13.98 13.46 12.20
C PRO A 100 13.87 12.93 13.65
N PRO A 101 14.73 13.40 14.58
CA PRO A 101 14.48 13.20 16.00
C PRO A 101 13.10 13.74 16.42
N PRO A 102 12.39 13.06 17.35
CA PRO A 102 12.82 11.91 18.13
C PRO A 102 12.61 10.54 17.44
N PHE A 103 12.01 10.52 16.25
CA PHE A 103 11.58 9.28 15.58
C PHE A 103 12.75 8.40 15.15
N LEU A 104 13.85 9.01 14.70
CA LEU A 104 15.11 8.34 14.46
C LEU A 104 16.23 9.16 15.12
N SER A 105 17.02 8.53 15.98
CA SER A 105 18.21 9.18 16.54
C SER A 105 19.37 9.04 15.55
N PRO A 106 20.20 10.08 15.34
CA PRO A 106 21.46 9.89 14.62
C PRO A 106 22.33 8.84 15.34
N PRO A 107 23.23 8.13 14.61
CA PRO A 107 24.21 7.26 15.25
C PRO A 107 24.94 8.02 16.35
N SER A 108 25.21 7.37 17.47
CA SER A 108 26.02 8.02 18.51
C SER A 108 27.39 8.36 17.91
N GLY A 109 27.92 9.55 18.16
CA GLY A 109 29.24 9.96 17.66
C GLY A 109 30.41 9.21 18.31
N SER A 110 30.15 8.09 19.01
CA SER A 110 31.14 7.27 19.68
C SER A 110 31.68 6.22 18.72
N PHE A 111 32.98 6.29 18.42
CA PHE A 111 33.68 5.38 17.50
C PHE A 111 33.66 3.90 17.94
N SER A 112 33.19 3.62 19.16
CA SER A 112 33.04 2.29 19.74
C SER A 112 31.65 1.69 19.62
N ASP A 113 30.66 2.44 19.09
CA ASP A 113 29.33 1.89 18.83
C ASP A 113 29.43 1.06 17.54
N PRO A 114 29.21 -0.27 17.58
CA PRO A 114 29.33 -1.10 16.39
C PRO A 114 28.40 -0.57 15.30
N LEU A 115 28.93 -0.50 14.07
CA LEU A 115 28.28 -0.08 12.81
C LEU A 115 26.96 -0.82 12.45
N SER A 116 26.36 -1.60 13.35
CA SER A 116 25.16 -2.42 13.10
C SER A 116 23.84 -1.82 13.62
N THR A 117 23.82 -0.67 14.30
CA THR A 117 22.55 -0.11 14.81
C THR A 117 21.90 0.86 13.82
N HIS A 118 21.39 0.32 12.71
CA HIS A 118 20.23 0.94 12.04
C HIS A 118 19.05 0.90 13.01
N ARG A 119 18.97 1.87 13.93
CA ARG A 119 17.91 1.93 14.94
C ARG A 119 16.57 2.07 14.21
N LYS A 120 15.73 1.03 14.33
CA LYS A 120 14.34 1.08 13.85
C LYS A 120 13.66 2.30 14.48
N PRO A 121 12.90 3.09 13.70
CA PRO A 121 12.30 4.30 14.20
C PRO A 121 11.30 4.00 15.31
N LYS A 122 11.20 4.90 16.30
CA LYS A 122 10.33 4.73 17.46
C LYS A 122 9.42 5.94 17.69
N VAL A 123 8.23 5.67 18.22
CA VAL A 123 7.30 6.68 18.71
C VAL A 123 6.63 6.12 19.97
N ASP A 124 6.45 6.94 21.00
CA ASP A 124 5.82 6.53 22.27
C ASP A 124 6.47 5.27 22.91
N GLY A 125 7.79 5.11 22.71
CA GLY A 125 8.55 3.94 23.20
C GLY A 125 8.40 2.66 22.36
N GLN A 126 7.52 2.65 21.36
CA GLN A 126 7.27 1.52 20.46
C GLN A 126 7.95 1.71 19.11
N PHE A 127 8.20 0.62 18.38
CA PHE A 127 8.66 0.71 16.99
C PHE A 127 7.52 1.18 16.08
N ILE A 128 7.83 2.12 15.19
CA ILE A 128 6.87 2.58 14.18
C ILE A 128 6.63 1.44 13.19
N ARG A 129 5.36 1.09 12.96
CA ARG A 129 4.93 -0.13 12.24
C ARG A 129 4.94 0.03 10.72
N GLY A 130 5.07 -1.08 10.00
CA GLY A 130 4.99 -1.24 8.53
C GLY A 130 6.35 -1.26 7.81
N LEU A 131 6.40 -1.00 6.49
CA LEU A 131 7.59 -0.62 5.68
C LEU A 131 7.47 0.77 4.99
N THR A 132 8.56 1.55 4.90
CA THR A 132 8.60 2.86 4.21
C THR A 132 9.17 2.66 2.81
N ASN A 133 8.57 3.29 1.80
CA ASN A 133 8.97 3.18 0.40
C ASN A 133 8.96 4.56 -0.28
N GLY A 134 10.12 5.22 -0.36
CA GLY A 134 10.18 6.62 -0.76
C GLY A 134 9.40 7.51 0.21
N ASP A 135 8.35 8.15 -0.28
CA ASP A 135 7.39 8.90 0.53
C ASP A 135 6.15 8.07 0.94
N ASP A 136 5.99 6.85 0.41
CA ASP A 136 4.93 5.91 0.77
C ASP A 136 5.22 5.17 2.09
N ALA A 137 4.15 4.60 2.66
CA ALA A 137 4.21 3.60 3.70
C ALA A 137 3.21 2.47 3.46
N VAL A 138 3.65 1.24 3.68
CA VAL A 138 2.80 0.04 3.59
C VAL A 138 2.80 -0.78 4.87
N TYR A 139 1.74 -1.57 5.07
CA TYR A 139 1.62 -2.52 6.16
C TYR A 139 0.85 -3.76 5.71
N ALA A 140 1.23 -4.91 6.25
CA ALA A 140 0.52 -6.16 6.07
C ALA A 140 0.55 -6.97 7.35
N SER A 141 -0.59 -7.54 7.72
CA SER A 141 -0.76 -8.54 8.77
C SER A 141 -1.89 -9.49 8.41
N ASP A 142 -2.14 -10.46 9.30
CA ASP A 142 -3.24 -11.43 9.17
C ASP A 142 -4.62 -10.78 9.03
N TYR A 143 -4.82 -9.56 9.52
CA TYR A 143 -6.14 -8.93 9.59
C TYR A 143 -6.21 -7.53 8.97
N PHE A 144 -5.09 -6.96 8.52
CA PHE A 144 -5.07 -5.62 7.95
C PHE A 144 -3.96 -5.43 6.93
N ILE A 145 -4.29 -4.85 5.79
CA ILE A 145 -3.34 -4.34 4.81
C ILE A 145 -3.58 -2.87 4.52
N CYS A 146 -2.53 -2.14 4.16
CA CYS A 146 -2.61 -0.70 3.94
C CYS A 146 -1.49 -0.19 3.04
N ALA A 147 -1.82 0.80 2.20
CA ALA A 147 -0.89 1.61 1.42
C ALA A 147 -1.27 3.10 1.57
N ASN A 148 -0.32 3.89 2.07
CA ASN A 148 -0.45 5.33 2.24
C ASN A 148 0.62 6.02 1.39
N ASP A 149 0.22 6.91 0.49
CA ASP A 149 1.14 7.73 -0.31
C ASP A 149 1.33 9.09 0.34
N GLY A 150 2.58 9.36 0.73
CA GLY A 150 2.98 10.65 1.25
C GLY A 150 3.26 11.65 0.14
N VAL A 151 2.61 12.81 0.17
CA VAL A 151 2.76 13.83 -0.88
C VAL A 151 4.19 14.36 -0.97
N GLY A 152 4.95 13.86 -1.96
CA GLY A 152 6.40 14.02 -2.04
C GLY A 152 6.92 15.46 -2.18
N VAL A 153 6.05 16.44 -2.47
CA VAL A 153 6.41 17.88 -2.45
C VAL A 153 6.88 18.31 -1.05
N TRP A 154 6.35 17.70 0.02
CA TRP A 154 6.80 18.01 1.38
C TRP A 154 8.27 17.68 1.60
N SER A 155 8.77 16.57 1.06
CA SER A 155 10.16 16.16 1.24
C SER A 155 11.19 17.15 0.64
N LYS A 156 10.74 18.12 -0.17
CA LYS A 156 11.56 19.24 -0.69
C LYS A 156 11.57 20.46 0.25
N ARG A 157 10.74 20.51 1.29
CA ARG A 157 10.61 21.64 2.23
C ARG A 157 11.45 21.40 3.49
N PRO A 158 12.00 22.44 4.15
CA PRO A 158 12.89 22.28 5.31
C PRO A 158 12.33 21.37 6.42
N ARG A 159 11.03 21.49 6.72
CA ARG A 159 10.33 20.71 7.76
C ARG A 159 9.41 19.62 7.21
N GLY A 160 9.44 19.35 5.91
CA GLY A 160 8.48 18.45 5.28
C GLY A 160 8.95 16.99 5.24
N HIS A 161 8.18 16.08 5.81
CA HIS A 161 8.50 14.66 5.92
C HIS A 161 7.30 13.81 5.48
N ALA A 162 7.10 13.69 4.16
CA ALA A 162 5.98 12.92 3.60
C ALA A 162 6.01 11.45 4.04
N GLY A 163 7.17 10.78 3.87
CA GLY A 163 7.37 9.41 4.33
C GLY A 163 7.23 9.20 5.85
N LEU A 164 7.38 10.24 6.68
CA LEU A 164 7.07 10.12 8.12
C LEU A 164 5.56 10.20 8.35
N TRP A 165 4.86 11.08 7.63
CA TRP A 165 3.43 11.29 7.76
C TRP A 165 2.63 10.06 7.32
N SER A 166 2.91 9.53 6.12
CA SER A 166 2.31 8.28 5.62
C SER A 166 2.50 7.15 6.64
N ARG A 167 3.69 7.12 7.24
CA ARG A 167 4.11 6.13 8.21
C ARG A 167 3.47 6.24 9.60
N LEU A 168 3.32 7.44 10.14
CA LEU A 168 2.70 7.66 11.44
C LEU A 168 1.20 7.43 11.39
N ILE A 169 0.52 7.88 10.32
CA ILE A 169 -0.90 7.57 10.09
C ILE A 169 -1.11 6.07 10.08
N LEU A 170 -0.31 5.34 9.30
CA LEU A 170 -0.35 3.88 9.24
C LEU A 170 -0.11 3.24 10.62
N HIS A 171 0.92 3.69 11.33
CA HIS A 171 1.27 3.13 12.65
C HIS A 171 0.13 3.25 13.65
N TYR A 172 -0.45 4.45 13.79
CA TYR A 172 -1.53 4.68 14.74
C TYR A 172 -2.86 4.08 14.28
N TRP A 173 -3.07 3.93 12.97
CA TRP A 173 -4.27 3.28 12.45
C TRP A 173 -4.29 1.79 12.83
N VAL A 174 -3.18 1.09 12.62
CA VAL A 174 -3.03 -0.30 13.08
C VAL A 174 -3.20 -0.37 14.60
N ALA A 175 -2.61 0.56 15.36
CA ALA A 175 -2.71 0.56 16.83
C ALA A 175 -4.16 0.75 17.33
N ALA A 176 -4.95 1.63 16.69
CA ALA A 176 -6.35 1.85 17.02
C ALA A 176 -7.21 0.62 16.71
N MET A 177 -7.01 0.00 15.54
CA MET A 177 -7.70 -1.23 15.14
C MET A 177 -7.40 -2.40 16.10
N GLU A 178 -6.13 -2.61 16.43
CA GLU A 178 -5.73 -3.68 17.36
C GLU A 178 -6.30 -3.47 18.76
N LYS A 179 -6.28 -2.22 19.25
CA LYS A 179 -6.87 -1.86 20.54
C LYS A 179 -8.35 -2.19 20.57
N ASP A 180 -9.11 -1.81 19.55
CA ASP A 180 -10.53 -2.13 19.47
C ASP A 180 -10.78 -3.64 19.42
N THR A 181 -10.02 -4.36 18.59
CA THR A 181 -10.10 -5.84 18.49
C THR A 181 -9.85 -6.51 19.85
N LEU A 182 -8.84 -6.06 20.59
CA LEU A 182 -8.53 -6.59 21.93
C LEU A 182 -9.59 -6.22 22.96
N CYS A 183 -10.10 -4.99 22.94
CA CYS A 183 -11.20 -4.56 23.81
C CYS A 183 -12.44 -5.42 23.58
N HIS A 184 -12.78 -5.68 22.32
CA HIS A 184 -13.89 -6.55 21.96
C HIS A 184 -13.66 -7.99 22.43
N ALA A 185 -12.50 -8.59 22.14
CA ALA A 185 -12.18 -9.95 22.59
C ALA A 185 -12.25 -10.12 24.13
N ASN A 186 -11.77 -9.12 24.88
CA ASN A 186 -11.85 -9.13 26.34
C ASN A 186 -13.29 -8.98 26.84
N SER A 187 -14.16 -8.23 26.15
CA SER A 187 -15.58 -8.12 26.51
C SER A 187 -16.33 -9.45 26.36
N LEU A 188 -15.97 -10.27 25.36
CA LEU A 188 -16.51 -11.61 25.17
C LEU A 188 -16.01 -12.62 26.21
N SER A 189 -14.83 -12.42 26.80
CA SER A 189 -14.38 -13.28 27.91
C SER A 189 -15.31 -13.19 29.14
N ALA A 190 -16.10 -12.11 29.25
CA ALA A 190 -17.10 -11.92 30.30
C ALA A 190 -18.51 -12.43 29.94
N THR A 191 -18.81 -12.70 28.67
CA THR A 191 -20.11 -13.21 28.17
C THR A 191 -19.92 -14.28 27.08
N PRO A 192 -20.38 -15.53 27.24
CA PRO A 192 -20.03 -16.59 26.29
C PRO A 192 -20.63 -16.38 24.89
N GLY A 193 -19.77 -16.15 23.90
CA GLY A 193 -20.10 -16.16 22.47
C GLY A 193 -19.67 -14.88 21.75
N PRO A 194 -19.47 -14.91 20.41
CA PRO A 194 -19.24 -13.70 19.62
C PRO A 194 -20.43 -12.74 19.71
N ASP A 195 -20.16 -11.44 19.86
CA ASP A 195 -21.21 -10.42 19.78
C ASP A 195 -21.61 -10.25 18.31
N PRO A 196 -22.82 -10.67 17.90
CA PRO A 196 -23.24 -10.54 16.52
C PRO A 196 -23.44 -9.07 16.10
N SER A 197 -23.42 -8.13 17.05
CA SER A 197 -23.55 -6.69 16.80
C SER A 197 -22.21 -5.96 16.67
N TYR A 198 -21.09 -6.60 16.99
CA TYR A 198 -19.77 -5.97 16.84
C TYR A 198 -19.48 -5.71 15.36
N GLN A 199 -19.08 -4.49 15.06
CA GLN A 199 -18.61 -4.09 13.75
C GLN A 199 -17.37 -3.21 13.90
N PRO A 200 -16.29 -3.48 13.16
CA PRO A 200 -15.15 -2.59 13.11
C PRO A 200 -15.52 -1.18 12.67
N ASP A 201 -15.08 -0.16 13.41
CA ASP A 201 -15.26 1.26 13.07
C ASP A 201 -13.97 1.80 12.41
N CYS A 202 -13.74 1.34 11.19
CA CYS A 202 -12.50 1.61 10.45
C CYS A 202 -12.27 3.10 10.18
N VAL A 203 -13.33 3.92 10.10
CA VAL A 203 -13.22 5.37 9.93
C VAL A 203 -12.76 6.02 11.24
N GLN A 204 -13.29 5.59 12.39
CA GLN A 204 -12.78 6.07 13.69
C GLN A 204 -11.31 5.69 13.90
N TYR A 205 -10.91 4.46 13.57
CA TYR A 205 -9.51 4.08 13.77
C TYR A 205 -8.56 5.01 12.98
N LEU A 206 -8.95 5.39 11.76
CA LEU A 206 -8.19 6.33 10.94
C LEU A 206 -8.28 7.77 11.50
N GLN A 207 -9.42 8.18 12.06
CA GLN A 207 -9.58 9.46 12.74
C GLN A 207 -8.66 9.58 13.97
N GLU A 208 -8.65 8.57 14.83
CA GLU A 208 -7.75 8.51 15.99
C GLU A 208 -6.28 8.55 15.54
N ALA A 209 -5.95 7.85 14.46
CA ALA A 209 -4.61 7.87 13.87
C ALA A 209 -4.19 9.26 13.36
N TYR A 210 -5.11 9.96 12.71
CA TYR A 210 -4.91 11.31 12.23
C TYR A 210 -4.66 12.31 13.38
N GLU A 211 -5.48 12.28 14.42
CA GLU A 211 -5.34 13.17 15.58
C GLU A 211 -4.04 12.92 16.36
N ARG A 212 -3.65 11.66 16.53
CA ARG A 212 -2.37 11.29 17.15
C ARG A 212 -1.19 11.74 16.32
N THR A 213 -1.27 11.59 14.99
CA THR A 213 -0.22 12.05 14.06
C THR A 213 -0.07 13.57 14.13
N LEU A 214 -1.17 14.33 14.12
CA LEU A 214 -1.14 15.78 14.33
C LEU A 214 -0.47 16.15 15.64
N THR A 215 -0.80 15.45 16.72
CA THR A 215 -0.24 15.72 18.05
C THR A 215 1.26 15.49 18.10
N ILE A 216 1.74 14.34 17.60
CA ILE A 216 3.17 13.97 17.70
C ILE A 216 4.06 14.74 16.72
N THR A 217 3.48 15.23 15.63
CA THR A 217 4.19 16.03 14.62
C THR A 217 4.13 17.53 14.90
N ALA A 218 3.41 17.97 15.93
CA ALA A 218 3.39 19.35 16.38
C ALA A 218 4.56 19.68 17.34
N GLY A 219 4.89 20.97 17.47
CA GLY A 219 5.81 21.48 18.50
C GLY A 219 7.18 21.96 18.00
N PRO A 220 8.21 22.01 18.88
CA PRO A 220 9.52 22.58 18.55
C PRO A 220 10.22 21.89 17.37
N ASN A 221 9.98 20.59 17.21
CA ASN A 221 10.46 19.77 16.09
C ASN A 221 9.31 19.49 15.09
N GLU A 222 8.41 20.45 14.87
CA GLU A 222 7.27 20.26 13.96
C GLU A 222 7.73 19.70 12.60
N CYS A 223 7.05 18.62 12.21
CA CYS A 223 7.26 17.89 10.98
C CYS A 223 6.00 18.02 10.15
N ASN A 224 6.09 18.73 9.03
CA ASN A 224 4.95 18.95 8.16
C ASN A 224 4.85 17.84 7.12
N GLY A 225 3.64 17.55 6.65
CA GLY A 225 3.42 16.52 5.67
C GLY A 225 1.95 16.26 5.46
N THR A 226 1.65 15.57 4.37
CA THR A 226 0.31 15.08 4.07
C THR A 226 0.43 13.72 3.42
N THR A 227 -0.60 12.90 3.55
CA THR A 227 -0.65 11.56 2.99
C THR A 227 -2.06 11.19 2.58
N THR A 228 -2.22 10.39 1.54
CA THR A 228 -3.44 9.60 1.32
C THR A 228 -3.50 8.47 2.34
N ALA A 229 -4.64 7.79 2.42
CA ALA A 229 -4.80 6.61 3.27
C ALA A 229 -5.75 5.58 2.66
N SER A 230 -5.23 4.38 2.39
CA SER A 230 -6.03 3.27 1.85
C SER A 230 -5.74 1.99 2.62
N GLY A 231 -6.78 1.37 3.15
CA GLY A 231 -6.65 0.19 4.00
C GLY A 231 -7.83 -0.76 3.93
N ALA A 232 -7.55 -2.04 4.16
CA ALA A 232 -8.53 -3.11 4.14
C ALA A 232 -8.35 -4.01 5.37
N GLN A 233 -9.38 -4.09 6.21
CA GLN A 233 -9.44 -4.93 7.40
C GLN A 233 -10.26 -6.19 7.13
N LEU A 234 -9.68 -7.37 7.38
CA LEU A 234 -10.39 -8.64 7.33
C LEU A 234 -11.17 -8.85 8.63
N HIS A 235 -12.43 -9.20 8.48
CA HIS A 235 -13.28 -9.62 9.58
C HIS A 235 -14.20 -10.76 9.12
N PHE A 236 -15.16 -11.14 9.95
CA PHE A 236 -16.16 -12.14 9.60
C PHE A 236 -17.53 -11.74 10.11
N ARG A 237 -18.58 -12.24 9.46
CA ARG A 237 -19.95 -12.18 9.96
C ARG A 237 -20.48 -13.59 10.15
N LEU A 238 -21.37 -13.77 11.12
CA LEU A 238 -22.11 -15.01 11.26
C LEU A 238 -23.35 -14.94 10.38
N ALA A 239 -23.63 -16.00 9.62
CA ALA A 239 -24.84 -16.07 8.81
C ALA A 239 -26.08 -15.99 9.72
N PRO A 240 -27.13 -15.23 9.34
CA PRO A 240 -28.37 -15.18 10.12
C PRO A 240 -29.02 -16.57 10.16
N ASP A 241 -29.59 -16.94 11.31
CA ASP A 241 -30.28 -18.22 11.51
C ASP A 241 -31.45 -18.37 10.52
N SER A 242 -31.21 -19.09 9.42
CA SER A 242 -32.27 -19.62 8.58
C SER A 242 -32.94 -20.75 9.36
N GLY A 243 -34.08 -20.47 10.00
CA GLY A 243 -34.74 -21.24 11.06
C GLY A 243 -35.07 -22.74 10.86
N ASN A 244 -34.46 -23.43 9.90
CA ASN A 244 -34.46 -24.90 9.80
C ASN A 244 -33.12 -25.55 10.18
N THR A 245 -32.01 -24.80 10.23
CA THR A 245 -30.71 -25.24 10.76
C THR A 245 -29.87 -24.01 11.14
N PRO A 246 -29.38 -23.87 12.38
CA PRO A 246 -28.47 -22.78 12.73
C PRO A 246 -27.16 -22.96 11.95
N SER A 247 -26.98 -22.14 10.92
CA SER A 247 -25.74 -22.06 10.15
C SER A 247 -24.80 -21.11 10.89
N THR A 248 -24.00 -21.64 11.82
CA THR A 248 -22.95 -20.90 12.53
C THR A 248 -21.69 -20.66 11.69
N GLN A 249 -21.75 -20.89 10.37
CA GLN A 249 -20.58 -20.76 9.50
C GLN A 249 -20.18 -19.28 9.36
N PRO A 250 -18.93 -18.93 9.70
CA PRO A 250 -18.43 -17.57 9.53
C PRO A 250 -18.24 -17.28 8.04
N ILE A 251 -18.61 -16.08 7.62
CA ILE A 251 -18.44 -15.57 6.25
C ILE A 251 -17.37 -14.48 6.32
N PRO A 252 -16.28 -14.55 5.51
CA PRO A 252 -15.25 -13.51 5.54
C PRO A 252 -15.78 -12.23 4.89
N VAL A 253 -15.46 -11.10 5.52
CA VAL A 253 -15.81 -9.77 5.03
C VAL A 253 -14.61 -8.85 5.12
N VAL A 254 -14.50 -7.94 4.16
CA VAL A 254 -13.44 -6.93 4.13
C VAL A 254 -14.05 -5.56 4.33
N HIS A 255 -13.57 -4.86 5.34
CA HIS A 255 -13.89 -3.47 5.62
C HIS A 255 -12.83 -2.60 4.94
N VAL A 256 -13.23 -1.85 3.93
CA VAL A 256 -12.35 -0.98 3.15
C VAL A 256 -12.57 0.46 3.58
N THR A 257 -11.48 1.16 3.88
CA THR A 257 -11.48 2.61 4.12
C THR A 257 -10.47 3.27 3.18
N ASN A 258 -10.93 4.23 2.40
CA ASN A 258 -10.10 4.97 1.44
C ASN A 258 -10.25 6.48 1.61
N LEU A 259 -9.15 7.22 1.47
CA LEU A 259 -9.11 8.68 1.38
C LEU A 259 -7.93 9.07 0.49
N GLY A 260 -8.25 9.71 -0.64
CA GLY A 260 -7.27 10.09 -1.67
C GLY A 260 -7.33 9.17 -2.88
N ASP A 261 -6.22 9.05 -3.58
CA ASP A 261 -6.05 8.35 -4.86
C ASP A 261 -5.19 7.07 -4.77
N CYS A 262 -4.86 6.60 -3.56
CA CYS A 262 -4.55 5.19 -3.37
C CYS A 262 -5.81 4.33 -3.61
N GLU A 263 -5.63 3.03 -3.84
CA GLU A 263 -6.73 2.14 -4.18
C GLU A 263 -6.68 0.80 -3.45
N VAL A 264 -7.86 0.34 -3.01
CA VAL A 264 -8.13 -1.05 -2.68
C VAL A 264 -8.94 -1.71 -3.80
N LEU A 265 -8.41 -2.80 -4.33
CA LEU A 265 -9.04 -3.63 -5.36
C LEU A 265 -9.24 -5.05 -4.81
N ILE A 266 -10.44 -5.60 -4.94
CA ILE A 266 -10.76 -6.97 -4.55
C ILE A 266 -11.11 -7.78 -5.80
N VAL A 267 -10.34 -8.84 -6.03
CA VAL A 267 -10.44 -9.69 -7.21
C VAL A 267 -10.77 -11.11 -6.78
N ARG A 268 -11.63 -11.78 -7.54
CA ARG A 268 -11.84 -13.23 -7.49
C ARG A 268 -11.10 -13.87 -8.66
N PRO A 269 -9.89 -14.42 -8.44
CA PRO A 269 -9.08 -14.95 -9.54
C PRO A 269 -9.75 -16.11 -10.28
N SER A 270 -10.52 -16.94 -9.59
CA SER A 270 -11.22 -18.10 -10.17
C SER A 270 -12.26 -17.74 -11.23
N THR A 271 -12.77 -16.51 -11.22
CA THR A 271 -13.75 -16.00 -12.19
C THR A 271 -13.26 -14.78 -12.96
N HIS A 272 -12.03 -14.31 -12.70
CA HIS A 272 -11.49 -13.04 -13.22
C HIS A 272 -12.39 -11.83 -12.91
N GLU A 273 -13.17 -11.89 -11.84
CA GLU A 273 -14.14 -10.84 -11.50
C GLU A 273 -13.53 -9.83 -10.52
N VAL A 274 -13.75 -8.54 -10.77
CA VAL A 274 -13.51 -7.48 -9.79
C VAL A 274 -14.74 -7.38 -8.90
N LEU A 275 -14.61 -7.81 -7.64
CA LEU A 275 -15.69 -7.77 -6.66
C LEU A 275 -15.89 -6.34 -6.12
N PHE A 276 -14.81 -5.59 -6.02
CA PHE A 276 -14.82 -4.23 -5.49
C PHE A 276 -13.60 -3.44 -5.95
N LYS A 277 -13.81 -2.14 -6.14
CA LYS A 277 -12.79 -1.13 -6.35
C LYS A 277 -13.13 0.11 -5.54
N SER A 278 -12.19 0.60 -4.73
CA SER A 278 -12.41 1.86 -4.00
C SER A 278 -12.49 3.04 -4.95
N VAL A 279 -13.29 4.04 -4.61
CA VAL A 279 -13.39 5.27 -5.40
C VAL A 279 -12.28 6.23 -4.98
N GLU A 280 -11.48 6.67 -5.95
CA GLU A 280 -10.48 7.70 -5.75
C GLU A 280 -11.13 9.07 -5.45
N GLU A 281 -10.48 9.87 -4.61
CA GLU A 281 -10.97 11.18 -4.20
C GLU A 281 -9.98 12.31 -4.46
N TRP A 282 -10.50 13.38 -5.07
CA TRP A 282 -9.70 14.51 -5.54
C TRP A 282 -10.38 15.82 -5.15
N HIS A 283 -9.58 16.85 -4.86
CA HIS A 283 -10.07 18.24 -4.89
C HIS A 283 -10.11 18.76 -6.34
N TRP A 284 -9.09 18.39 -7.12
CA TRP A 284 -8.98 18.54 -8.56
C TRP A 284 -7.92 17.55 -9.06
N PHE A 285 -7.82 17.35 -10.38
CA PHE A 285 -6.85 16.40 -10.96
C PHE A 285 -5.40 16.71 -10.53
N GLY A 286 -4.68 15.70 -10.04
CA GLY A 286 -3.33 15.84 -9.49
C GLY A 286 -3.26 16.42 -8.07
N CYS A 287 -4.41 16.62 -7.41
CA CYS A 287 -4.50 17.01 -6.01
C CYS A 287 -5.51 16.11 -5.28
N PRO A 288 -5.07 14.93 -4.81
CA PRO A 288 -5.94 14.03 -4.06
C PRO A 288 -6.42 14.67 -2.75
N ARG A 289 -7.50 14.13 -2.20
CA ARG A 289 -7.75 14.33 -0.77
C ARG A 289 -6.61 13.74 0.04
N GLN A 290 -6.21 14.42 1.09
CA GLN A 290 -5.00 14.03 1.83
C GLN A 290 -5.11 14.44 3.30
N LEU A 291 -4.62 13.61 4.21
CA LEU A 291 -4.57 13.89 5.63
C LEU A 291 -3.27 14.61 5.98
N GLY A 292 -3.36 15.75 6.65
CA GLY A 292 -2.20 16.34 7.32
C GLY A 292 -2.13 17.86 7.32
N THR A 293 -0.90 18.37 7.36
CA THR A 293 -0.62 19.80 7.57
C THR A 293 -1.38 20.68 6.56
N ASN A 294 -2.22 21.58 7.06
CA ASN A 294 -3.05 22.52 6.29
C ASN A 294 -4.02 21.86 5.28
N SER A 295 -4.29 20.55 5.41
CA SER A 295 -5.36 19.93 4.65
C SER A 295 -6.71 20.22 5.30
N PRO A 296 -7.77 20.52 4.51
CA PRO A 296 -9.13 20.59 5.04
C PRO A 296 -9.75 19.21 5.29
N ASP A 297 -9.12 18.13 4.83
CA ASP A 297 -9.69 16.80 4.89
C ASP A 297 -9.53 16.15 6.26
N THR A 298 -10.55 15.43 6.71
CA THR A 298 -10.52 14.59 7.91
C THR A 298 -11.13 13.22 7.61
N PRO A 299 -10.67 12.15 8.27
CA PRO A 299 -11.22 10.81 8.05
C PRO A 299 -12.74 10.75 8.21
N VAL A 300 -13.29 11.27 9.31
CA VAL A 300 -14.75 11.24 9.58
C VAL A 300 -15.58 11.95 8.52
N GLN A 301 -15.07 13.04 7.94
CA GLN A 301 -15.83 13.83 6.97
C GLN A 301 -15.67 13.34 5.53
N ASN A 302 -14.53 12.76 5.21
CA ASN A 302 -14.13 12.55 3.82
C ASN A 302 -13.97 11.08 3.45
N ALA A 303 -13.45 10.24 4.35
CA ALA A 303 -13.09 8.87 4.02
C ALA A 303 -14.31 8.08 3.51
N LYS A 304 -14.09 7.28 2.46
CA LYS A 304 -15.06 6.32 1.95
C LYS A 304 -14.90 5.00 2.67
N TYR A 305 -16.02 4.48 3.15
CA TYR A 305 -16.08 3.22 3.86
C TYR A 305 -17.04 2.27 3.15
N ASN A 306 -16.58 1.05 2.91
CA ASN A 306 -17.33 -0.01 2.25
C ASN A 306 -17.10 -1.33 2.97
N VAL A 307 -18.11 -2.20 2.98
CA VAL A 307 -18.00 -3.58 3.47
C VAL A 307 -18.27 -4.49 2.29
N VAL A 308 -17.36 -5.41 2.03
CA VAL A 308 -17.41 -6.32 0.88
C VAL A 308 -17.37 -7.75 1.37
N ASP A 309 -18.34 -8.54 0.92
CA ASP A 309 -18.38 -9.97 1.17
C ASP A 309 -17.40 -10.67 0.23
N ILE A 310 -16.52 -11.48 0.81
CA ILE A 310 -15.50 -12.21 0.06
C ILE A 310 -15.59 -13.70 0.36
N GLN A 311 -14.75 -14.47 -0.33
CA GLN A 311 -14.60 -15.91 -0.18
C GLN A 311 -13.14 -16.25 0.09
N VAL A 312 -12.91 -17.43 0.66
CA VAL A 312 -11.57 -18.00 0.74
C VAL A 312 -11.00 -18.13 -0.67
N GLY A 313 -9.80 -17.60 -0.89
CA GLY A 313 -9.14 -17.54 -2.20
C GLY A 313 -9.25 -16.19 -2.89
N ASP A 314 -10.18 -15.32 -2.51
CA ASP A 314 -10.25 -13.94 -3.04
C ASP A 314 -9.00 -13.15 -2.64
N ILE A 315 -8.58 -12.23 -3.51
CA ILE A 315 -7.39 -11.39 -3.35
C ILE A 315 -7.82 -9.96 -3.06
N VAL A 316 -7.23 -9.38 -2.02
CA VAL A 316 -7.37 -7.97 -1.65
C VAL A 316 -6.02 -7.30 -1.91
N LEU A 317 -6.02 -6.25 -2.72
CA LEU A 317 -4.86 -5.43 -3.00
C LEU A 317 -5.04 -4.08 -2.31
N ALA A 318 -3.98 -3.54 -1.72
CA ALA A 318 -3.86 -2.12 -1.37
C ALA A 318 -2.65 -1.54 -2.12
N MET A 319 -2.87 -0.49 -2.89
CA MET A 319 -1.91 0.02 -3.88
C MET A 319 -1.80 1.54 -3.83
N SER A 320 -0.60 2.07 -4.07
CA SER A 320 -0.40 3.51 -4.30
C SER A 320 -0.76 3.92 -5.73
N ASP A 321 -0.85 5.23 -5.96
CA ASP A 321 -1.07 5.83 -7.28
C ASP A 321 -0.01 5.36 -8.30
N GLY A 322 1.23 5.10 -7.86
CA GLY A 322 2.31 4.56 -8.68
C GLY A 322 1.97 3.25 -9.41
N VAL A 323 0.97 2.49 -8.94
CA VAL A 323 0.43 1.33 -9.65
C VAL A 323 -0.71 1.74 -10.60
N ILE A 324 -1.77 2.36 -10.04
CA ILE A 324 -3.02 2.59 -10.77
C ILE A 324 -2.94 3.71 -11.82
N ASP A 325 -1.93 4.58 -11.73
CA ASP A 325 -1.60 5.55 -12.77
C ASP A 325 -0.93 4.89 -13.98
N ASN A 326 -0.39 3.68 -13.80
CA ASN A 326 0.44 2.99 -14.79
C ASN A 326 -0.19 1.69 -15.32
N LEU A 327 -1.18 1.11 -14.63
CA LEU A 327 -1.88 -0.10 -15.05
C LEU A 327 -3.39 0.11 -14.99
N TRP A 328 -4.12 -0.27 -16.04
CA TRP A 328 -5.57 -0.33 -15.97
C TRP A 328 -6.03 -1.52 -15.12
N GLU A 329 -7.26 -1.43 -14.61
CA GLU A 329 -7.89 -2.47 -13.78
C GLU A 329 -7.82 -3.87 -14.41
N HIS A 330 -8.08 -3.99 -15.72
CA HIS A 330 -8.03 -5.27 -16.40
C HIS A 330 -6.60 -5.84 -16.46
N GLU A 331 -5.57 -5.00 -16.60
CA GLU A 331 -4.17 -5.43 -16.56
C GLU A 331 -3.78 -5.90 -15.16
N ILE A 332 -4.26 -5.23 -14.10
CA ILE A 332 -4.04 -5.64 -12.71
C ILE A 332 -4.66 -7.02 -12.46
N VAL A 333 -5.92 -7.23 -12.87
CA VAL A 333 -6.61 -8.52 -12.76
C VAL A 333 -5.83 -9.62 -13.48
N ASP A 334 -5.43 -9.36 -14.72
CA ASP A 334 -4.66 -10.34 -15.49
C ASP A 334 -3.33 -10.67 -14.82
N VAL A 335 -2.56 -9.68 -14.37
CA VAL A 335 -1.27 -9.92 -13.70
C VAL A 335 -1.47 -10.74 -12.43
N VAL A 336 -2.49 -10.44 -11.61
CA VAL A 336 -2.81 -11.22 -10.40
C VAL A 336 -3.13 -12.67 -10.75
N THR A 337 -4.05 -12.90 -11.68
CA THR A 337 -4.52 -14.24 -12.02
C THR A 337 -3.39 -15.08 -12.63
N HIS A 338 -2.66 -14.55 -13.61
CA HIS A 338 -1.54 -15.27 -14.21
C HIS A 338 -0.41 -15.54 -13.20
N SER A 339 -0.14 -14.62 -12.27
CA SER A 339 0.87 -14.84 -11.23
C SER A 339 0.50 -15.99 -10.29
N LEU A 340 -0.79 -16.10 -9.95
CA LEU A 340 -1.31 -17.20 -9.14
C LEU A 340 -1.25 -18.54 -9.88
N GLU A 341 -1.68 -18.58 -11.14
CA GLU A 341 -1.62 -19.79 -11.97
C GLU A 341 -0.19 -20.31 -12.12
N ARG A 342 0.77 -19.43 -12.40
CA ARG A 342 2.19 -19.79 -12.53
C ARG A 342 2.80 -20.25 -11.21
N TRP A 343 2.38 -19.65 -10.09
CA TRP A 343 2.77 -20.12 -8.77
C TRP A 343 2.27 -21.54 -8.51
N GLU A 344 1.00 -21.81 -8.82
CA GLU A 344 0.37 -23.13 -8.61
C GLU A 344 0.91 -24.20 -9.56
N ALA A 345 1.28 -23.82 -10.78
CA ALA A 345 1.96 -24.69 -11.75
C ALA A 345 3.44 -24.96 -11.42
N ASN A 346 3.99 -24.36 -10.34
CA ASN A 346 5.42 -24.37 -10.00
C ASN A 346 6.32 -23.80 -11.12
N GLU A 347 5.77 -22.93 -11.97
CA GLU A 347 6.49 -22.24 -13.04
C GLU A 347 7.20 -20.98 -12.55
N ALA A 348 7.01 -20.60 -11.28
CA ALA A 348 7.74 -19.51 -10.63
C ALA A 348 9.26 -19.79 -10.47
N GLY A 349 9.72 -20.99 -10.82
CA GLY A 349 11.12 -21.44 -10.72
C GLY A 349 11.53 -21.85 -9.30
N GLU A 350 12.78 -22.30 -9.15
CA GLU A 350 13.43 -22.61 -7.84
C GLU A 350 13.62 -21.37 -6.94
N GLN A 351 12.97 -20.24 -7.26
CA GLN A 351 12.86 -19.03 -6.45
C GLN A 351 11.94 -19.22 -5.22
N GLN A 352 12.03 -20.38 -4.57
CA GLN A 352 11.16 -20.85 -3.48
C GLN A 352 11.45 -20.17 -2.13
N ALA A 353 12.07 -18.98 -2.15
CA ALA A 353 12.38 -18.18 -0.97
C ALA A 353 11.29 -17.14 -0.62
N CYS A 354 10.33 -16.90 -1.51
CA CYS A 354 9.24 -15.94 -1.30
C CYS A 354 7.88 -16.63 -1.10
N THR A 355 6.90 -15.93 -0.55
CA THR A 355 5.52 -16.44 -0.42
C THR A 355 4.76 -16.25 -1.74
N ARG A 356 3.65 -16.96 -1.91
CA ARG A 356 2.74 -16.80 -3.06
C ARG A 356 2.37 -15.34 -3.30
N MET A 357 1.99 -14.63 -2.24
CA MET A 357 1.58 -13.24 -2.34
C MET A 357 2.76 -12.28 -2.53
N ALA A 358 3.96 -12.62 -2.07
CA ALA A 358 5.15 -11.83 -2.39
C ALA A 358 5.47 -11.93 -3.89
N TYR A 359 5.34 -13.11 -4.49
CA TYR A 359 5.48 -13.30 -5.94
C TYR A 359 4.43 -12.49 -6.72
N THR A 360 3.16 -12.54 -6.34
CA THR A 360 2.09 -11.74 -6.97
C THR A 360 2.33 -10.24 -6.83
N ALA A 361 2.73 -9.75 -5.64
CA ALA A 361 3.00 -8.34 -5.43
C ALA A 361 4.20 -7.84 -6.26
N GLU A 362 5.26 -8.65 -6.37
CA GLU A 362 6.43 -8.34 -7.20
C GLU A 362 6.09 -8.32 -8.70
N ALA A 363 5.21 -9.22 -9.16
CA ALA A 363 4.76 -9.22 -10.55
C ALA A 363 3.97 -7.96 -10.91
N LEU A 364 3.07 -7.50 -10.03
CA LEU A 364 2.37 -6.22 -10.18
C LEU A 364 3.33 -5.04 -10.17
N LEU A 365 4.27 -5.02 -9.22
CA LEU A 365 5.31 -4.01 -9.13
C LEU A 365 6.12 -3.92 -10.44
N ALA A 366 6.56 -5.06 -10.96
CA ALA A 366 7.35 -5.13 -12.18
C ALA A 366 6.54 -4.61 -13.38
N ALA A 367 5.29 -5.03 -13.52
CA ALA A 367 4.40 -4.56 -14.59
C ALA A 367 4.21 -3.03 -14.53
N ALA A 368 3.87 -2.48 -13.36
CA ALA A 368 3.68 -1.04 -13.18
C ALA A 368 4.97 -0.27 -13.46
N LYS A 369 6.12 -0.76 -13.00
CA LYS A 369 7.42 -0.11 -13.18
C LYS A 369 7.85 -0.04 -14.64
N VAL A 370 7.60 -1.09 -15.43
CA VAL A 370 7.90 -1.06 -16.87
C VAL A 370 7.17 0.11 -17.53
N VAL A 371 5.87 0.28 -17.24
CA VAL A 371 5.09 1.40 -17.77
C VAL A 371 5.55 2.74 -17.21
N ALA A 372 5.74 2.83 -15.89
CA ALA A 372 6.13 4.05 -15.18
C ALA A 372 7.45 4.66 -15.69
N THR A 373 8.35 3.83 -16.22
CA THR A 373 9.67 4.26 -16.71
C THR A 373 9.72 4.49 -18.22
N ASP A 374 8.66 4.14 -18.95
CA ASP A 374 8.57 4.33 -20.40
C ASP A 374 7.93 5.70 -20.74
N PRO A 375 8.69 6.65 -21.29
CA PRO A 375 8.18 7.97 -21.65
C PRO A 375 7.21 7.96 -22.83
N PHE A 376 7.05 6.84 -23.54
CA PHE A 376 6.13 6.68 -24.67
C PHE A 376 5.00 5.69 -24.39
N ALA A 377 4.95 5.13 -23.18
CA ALA A 377 3.87 4.22 -22.84
C ALA A 377 2.53 4.95 -22.80
N GLU A 378 1.49 4.23 -23.20
CA GLU A 378 0.15 4.61 -22.78
C GLU A 378 0.03 4.41 -21.27
N SER A 379 -0.88 5.10 -20.59
CA SER A 379 -1.11 4.90 -19.16
C SER A 379 -2.46 5.49 -18.74
N PRO A 380 -3.11 4.94 -17.70
CA PRO A 380 -4.29 5.57 -17.10
C PRO A 380 -4.06 7.04 -16.72
N PHE A 381 -2.88 7.38 -16.20
CA PHE A 381 -2.51 8.76 -15.89
C PHE A 381 -2.51 9.65 -17.13
N MET A 382 -1.87 9.18 -18.23
CA MET A 382 -1.83 9.90 -19.49
C MET A 382 -3.24 10.13 -20.04
N GLU A 383 -4.07 9.09 -20.09
CA GLU A 383 -5.46 9.15 -20.54
C GLU A 383 -6.23 10.22 -19.76
N ARG A 384 -6.16 10.17 -18.42
CA ARG A 384 -6.86 11.12 -17.56
C ARG A 384 -6.31 12.55 -17.63
N ALA A 385 -5.00 12.71 -17.80
CA ALA A 385 -4.40 14.03 -18.01
C ALA A 385 -4.93 14.68 -19.30
N ILE A 386 -5.04 13.91 -20.38
CA ILE A 386 -5.59 14.37 -21.66
C ILE A 386 -7.07 14.74 -21.53
N GLU A 387 -7.87 13.92 -20.85
CA GLU A 387 -9.29 14.21 -20.57
C GLU A 387 -9.47 15.52 -19.80
N MET A 388 -8.52 15.85 -18.93
CA MET A 388 -8.48 17.10 -18.17
C MET A 388 -7.89 18.29 -18.95
N GLY A 389 -7.54 18.08 -20.23
CA GLY A 389 -7.02 19.12 -21.13
C GLY A 389 -5.53 19.41 -20.97
N LEU A 390 -4.78 18.51 -20.35
CA LEU A 390 -3.32 18.59 -20.21
C LEU A 390 -2.65 17.76 -21.29
N ALA A 391 -1.59 18.29 -21.90
CA ALA A 391 -0.73 17.50 -22.78
C ALA A 391 0.16 16.59 -21.92
N SER A 392 -0.04 15.28 -22.03
CA SER A 392 0.72 14.25 -21.31
C SER A 392 0.99 13.07 -22.24
N GLU A 393 2.13 12.41 -22.06
CA GLU A 393 2.56 11.21 -22.76
C GLU A 393 3.42 10.38 -21.79
N GLY A 394 3.42 9.05 -21.94
CA GLY A 394 4.23 8.16 -21.11
C GLY A 394 3.56 7.67 -19.84
N GLY A 395 4.29 6.82 -19.11
CA GLY A 395 3.95 6.48 -17.73
C GLY A 395 4.28 7.59 -16.73
N LYS A 396 3.78 7.43 -15.50
CA LYS A 396 4.07 8.33 -14.38
C LYS A 396 5.08 7.65 -13.44
N LEU A 397 6.31 8.15 -13.43
CA LEU A 397 7.33 7.69 -12.48
C LEU A 397 7.02 8.17 -11.06
N ASP A 398 6.53 7.26 -10.22
CA ASP A 398 6.27 7.49 -8.80
C ASP A 398 6.87 6.40 -7.89
N ASP A 399 6.72 6.55 -6.58
CA ASP A 399 6.90 5.47 -5.61
C ASP A 399 5.78 4.43 -5.88
N ILE A 400 6.15 3.18 -6.10
CA ILE A 400 5.22 2.10 -6.45
C ILE A 400 5.15 1.15 -5.27
N SER A 401 3.97 1.07 -4.67
CA SER A 401 3.71 0.28 -3.48
C SER A 401 2.55 -0.67 -3.72
N VAL A 402 2.79 -1.98 -3.56
CA VAL A 402 1.78 -3.04 -3.68
C VAL A 402 1.76 -3.85 -2.39
N VAL A 403 0.58 -3.99 -1.79
CA VAL A 403 0.32 -5.00 -0.75
C VAL A 403 -0.74 -5.96 -1.27
N ALA A 404 -0.36 -7.22 -1.45
CA ALA A 404 -1.27 -8.28 -1.87
C ALA A 404 -1.63 -9.18 -0.69
N ALA A 405 -2.92 -9.49 -0.53
CA ALA A 405 -3.42 -10.35 0.51
C ALA A 405 -4.43 -11.36 -0.05
N ARG A 406 -4.22 -12.64 0.24
CA ARG A 406 -5.16 -13.71 -0.08
C ARG A 406 -5.93 -14.11 1.16
N CYS A 407 -7.26 -14.11 1.08
CA CYS A 407 -8.10 -14.59 2.17
C CYS A 407 -7.97 -16.11 2.31
N ILE A 408 -7.58 -16.58 3.49
CA ILE A 408 -7.47 -18.00 3.83
C ILE A 408 -8.19 -18.30 5.14
N ALA A 409 -8.65 -19.54 5.30
CA ALA A 409 -9.17 -20.01 6.59
C ALA A 409 -8.04 -20.12 7.62
N ASN A 410 -8.34 -19.76 8.86
CA ASN A 410 -7.45 -20.03 9.99
C ASN A 410 -7.63 -21.50 10.42
N GLU A 411 -6.58 -22.31 10.27
CA GLU A 411 -6.53 -23.72 10.70
C GLU A 411 -6.75 -23.93 12.19
#